data_AF-A0A9X1F0H1-F1
#
_entry.id   AF-A0A9X1F0H1-F1
#
_cell.length_a   1.000
_cell.length_b   1.000
_cell.length_c   1.000
_cell.angle_alpha   90.00
_cell.angle_beta   90.00
_cell.angle_gamma   90.00
#
_symmetry.space_group_name_H-M   'P 1'
#
loop_
_entity.id
_entity.type
_entity.pdbx_description
1 polymer ?
#
loop_
_entity_poly.entity_id
_entity_poly.type
_entity_poly.pdbx_seq_one_letter_code
_entity_poly.pdbx_strand_id
1 'polypeptide(L)'
;MILNRIRIAALALFAAILATFHLPAMAQDNVDPYEEMYAAIQSGVDQDVVIENALEAIRNQYAQIPDFITLEAQSPGLINDYVDAISPVLMKSMTRSNAEMKVSMIALLRSEFTPEGALEVAAHYRTDAMQRLMGNVSRNFSPDNTLSGIETDAPVTETQINRDINLAATRGALALSAADRAEITRKMAASPTLRKFEMMTPKIVAVRTEQENKPLLASEEAELEKIAEEFFVKRFGG
;
A
#
# COMPACT_ATOMS: atom_id res chain seq x y z
N MET A 1 3.74 -29.20 2.55
CA MET A 1 3.11 -28.56 1.37
C MET A 1 2.31 -27.30 1.71
N ILE A 2 2.00 -27.03 2.99
CA ILE A 2 1.30 -25.82 3.46
C ILE A 2 2.24 -24.59 3.52
N LEU A 3 3.55 -24.78 3.77
CA LEU A 3 4.53 -23.68 3.92
C LEU A 3 4.81 -22.87 2.64
N ASN A 4 4.69 -23.47 1.45
CA ASN A 4 4.85 -22.70 0.20
C ASN A 4 3.71 -21.69 -0.02
N ARG A 5 2.52 -21.95 0.55
CA ARG A 5 1.30 -21.14 0.35
C ARG A 5 1.25 -19.88 1.22
N ILE A 6 2.12 -19.76 2.21
CA ILE A 6 2.23 -18.58 3.07
C ILE A 6 3.10 -17.49 2.38
N ARG A 7 3.90 -17.88 1.37
CA ARG A 7 4.91 -17.02 0.74
C ARG A 7 4.33 -15.86 -0.06
N ILE A 8 3.08 -15.95 -0.53
CA ILE A 8 2.47 -14.96 -1.45
C ILE A 8 1.42 -14.08 -0.77
N ALA A 9 1.03 -14.42 0.46
CA ALA A 9 0.19 -13.59 1.32
C ALA A 9 0.80 -12.25 1.72
N ALA A 10 2.13 -12.18 1.77
CA ALA A 10 2.85 -11.15 2.49
C ALA A 10 3.12 -9.87 1.67
N LEU A 11 2.71 -9.81 0.40
CA LEU A 11 3.25 -8.87 -0.59
C LEU A 11 2.18 -8.26 -1.50
N ALA A 12 0.97 -8.04 -1.00
CA ALA A 12 -0.10 -7.43 -1.80
C ALA A 12 -0.60 -6.14 -1.17
N LEU A 13 0.34 -5.33 -0.66
CA LEU A 13 -0.03 -4.41 0.39
C LEU A 13 0.78 -3.13 0.45
N PHE A 14 0.55 -2.21 -0.49
CA PHE A 14 0.98 -0.83 -0.26
C PHE A 14 0.17 0.33 -0.82
N ALA A 15 -0.28 1.15 0.13
CA ALA A 15 -0.16 2.60 0.06
C ALA A 15 0.56 3.07 1.34
N ALA A 16 1.89 2.93 1.42
CA ALA A 16 2.62 3.39 2.59
C ALA A 16 3.94 4.10 2.30
N ILE A 17 4.06 5.37 2.68
CA ILE A 17 5.26 6.18 2.52
C ILE A 17 5.47 7.01 3.80
N LEU A 18 6.47 6.55 4.57
CA LEU A 18 7.23 7.27 5.59
C LEU A 18 6.46 7.81 6.81
N ALA A 19 6.36 6.95 7.84
CA ALA A 19 6.50 7.36 9.24
C ALA A 19 7.76 6.72 9.85
N THR A 20 8.94 7.06 9.33
CA THR A 20 10.19 6.88 10.08
C THR A 20 11.09 8.07 9.73
N PHE A 21 11.55 8.76 10.78
CA PHE A 21 12.23 10.05 10.79
C PHE A 21 11.32 11.30 10.81
N HIS A 22 10.73 11.57 11.99
CA HIS A 22 10.55 12.95 12.45
C HIS A 22 11.94 13.55 12.69
N LEU A 23 12.64 13.95 11.64
CA LEU A 23 13.76 14.88 11.78
C LEU A 23 13.18 16.30 11.83
N PRO A 24 13.56 17.14 12.81
CA PRO A 24 13.13 18.52 12.84
C PRO A 24 13.52 19.20 11.52
N ALA A 25 12.56 19.86 10.88
CA ALA A 25 12.76 20.60 9.64
C ALA A 25 13.85 21.67 9.85
N MET A 26 15.07 21.36 9.42
CA MET A 26 16.20 22.27 9.36
C MET A 26 16.48 22.56 7.88
N ALA A 27 16.23 23.81 7.48
CA ALA A 27 16.75 24.55 6.31
C ALA A 27 16.67 23.94 4.89
N GLN A 28 16.13 24.76 3.97
CA GLN A 28 16.00 24.52 2.53
C GLN A 28 17.35 24.52 1.79
N ASP A 29 18.16 23.48 1.97
CA ASP A 29 19.25 23.21 1.02
C ASP A 29 18.79 22.18 0.00
N ASN A 30 18.38 22.68 -1.18
CA ASN A 30 18.32 21.96 -2.45
C ASN A 30 17.56 20.60 -2.43
N VAL A 31 16.31 20.61 -1.95
CA VAL A 31 15.44 19.42 -2.00
C VAL A 31 15.15 19.08 -3.46
N ASP A 32 15.40 17.82 -3.85
CA ASP A 32 15.12 17.31 -5.18
C ASP A 32 13.60 17.45 -5.50
N PRO A 33 13.22 18.12 -6.61
CA PRO A 33 11.81 18.43 -6.91
C PRO A 33 10.95 17.16 -7.10
N TYR A 34 11.55 16.04 -7.50
CA TYR A 34 10.85 14.77 -7.67
C TYR A 34 10.63 14.06 -6.33
N GLU A 35 11.59 14.17 -5.41
CA GLU A 35 11.40 13.74 -4.02
C GLU A 35 10.33 14.59 -3.33
N GLU A 36 10.32 15.89 -3.60
CA GLU A 36 9.32 16.82 -3.07
C GLU A 36 7.91 16.47 -3.55
N MET A 37 7.76 16.20 -4.85
CA MET A 37 6.51 15.73 -5.44
C MET A 37 6.04 14.42 -4.81
N TYR A 38 6.93 13.44 -4.69
CA TYR A 38 6.61 12.16 -4.07
C TYR A 38 6.19 12.34 -2.59
N ALA A 39 6.92 13.14 -1.82
CA ALA A 39 6.59 13.44 -0.43
C ALA A 39 5.23 14.15 -0.29
N ALA A 40 4.92 15.10 -1.18
CA ALA A 40 3.64 15.82 -1.18
C ALA A 40 2.44 14.90 -1.46
N ILE A 41 2.59 13.93 -2.38
CA ILE A 41 1.54 12.93 -2.66
C ILE A 41 1.24 12.11 -1.40
N GLN A 42 2.26 11.86 -0.59
CA GLN A 42 2.20 10.91 0.51
C GLN A 42 1.84 11.52 1.84
N SER A 43 2.06 12.82 2.03
CA SER A 43 1.70 13.51 3.27
C SER A 43 0.21 13.42 3.60
N GLY A 44 -0.64 13.18 2.59
CA GLY A 44 -2.08 13.03 2.78
C GLY A 44 -2.53 11.60 3.07
N VAL A 45 -1.63 10.61 3.06
CA VAL A 45 -1.96 9.20 3.25
C VAL A 45 -1.78 8.82 4.71
N ASP A 46 -2.87 8.41 5.36
CA ASP A 46 -2.83 7.83 6.70
C ASP A 46 -2.27 6.41 6.65
N GLN A 47 -1.03 6.26 7.12
CA GLN A 47 -0.21 5.06 7.02
C GLN A 47 -0.74 3.94 7.92
N ASP A 48 -1.09 4.31 9.15
CA ASP A 48 -1.54 3.36 10.15
C ASP A 48 -2.86 2.73 9.71
N VAL A 49 -3.77 3.54 9.16
CA VAL A 49 -5.04 3.05 8.60
C VAL A 49 -4.82 2.11 7.41
N VAL A 50 -3.87 2.40 6.52
CA VAL A 50 -3.57 1.49 5.39
C VAL A 50 -3.02 0.16 5.89
N ILE A 51 -2.15 0.17 6.90
CA ILE A 51 -1.61 -1.04 7.55
C ILE A 51 -2.71 -1.80 8.29
N GLU A 52 -3.67 -1.13 8.93
CA GLU A 52 -4.79 -1.81 9.57
C GLU A 52 -5.69 -2.49 8.54
N ASN A 53 -6.05 -1.79 7.46
CA ASN A 53 -6.83 -2.34 6.35
C ASN A 53 -6.10 -3.51 5.67
N ALA A 54 -4.77 -3.47 5.64
CA ALA A 54 -3.90 -4.54 5.20
C ALA A 54 -4.13 -5.85 5.93
N LEU A 55 -3.95 -5.78 7.24
CA LEU A 55 -4.01 -6.93 8.13
C LEU A 55 -5.45 -7.46 8.15
N GLU A 56 -6.44 -6.57 8.07
CA GLU A 56 -7.84 -6.97 7.96
C GLU A 56 -8.13 -7.71 6.66
N ALA A 57 -7.62 -7.25 5.52
CA ALA A 57 -7.76 -7.96 4.26
C ALA A 57 -7.09 -9.35 4.31
N ILE A 58 -5.93 -9.48 4.96
CA ILE A 58 -5.27 -10.78 5.19
C ILE A 58 -6.15 -11.70 6.04
N ARG A 59 -6.72 -11.20 7.15
CA ARG A 59 -7.67 -11.97 7.97
C ARG A 59 -8.86 -12.45 7.15
N ASN A 60 -9.43 -11.57 6.34
CA ASN A 60 -10.55 -11.90 5.46
C ASN A 60 -10.18 -12.99 4.46
N GLN A 61 -8.98 -12.94 3.88
CA GLN A 61 -8.52 -13.99 2.98
C GLN A 61 -8.34 -15.33 3.71
N TYR A 62 -7.70 -15.35 4.89
CA TYR A 62 -7.57 -16.59 5.66
C TYR A 62 -8.93 -17.16 6.06
N ALA A 63 -9.92 -16.33 6.37
CA ALA A 63 -11.28 -16.76 6.65
C ALA A 63 -11.99 -17.43 5.46
N GLN A 64 -11.47 -17.29 4.23
CA GLN A 64 -11.99 -17.99 3.05
C GLN A 64 -11.25 -19.31 2.75
N ILE A 65 -10.12 -19.60 3.40
CA ILE A 65 -9.35 -20.82 3.14
C ILE A 65 -9.98 -22.00 3.91
N PRO A 66 -10.34 -23.13 3.25
CA PRO A 66 -11.03 -24.26 3.90
C PRO A 66 -10.33 -24.81 5.15
N ASP A 67 -9.00 -24.87 5.12
CA ASP A 67 -8.18 -25.33 6.26
C ASP A 67 -8.32 -24.38 7.46
N PHE A 68 -8.25 -23.06 7.22
CA PHE A 68 -8.42 -22.06 8.28
C PHE A 68 -9.85 -22.01 8.80
N ILE A 69 -10.88 -22.20 7.96
CA ILE A 69 -12.27 -22.31 8.42
C ILE A 69 -12.42 -23.48 9.41
N THR A 70 -11.80 -24.62 9.10
CA THR A 70 -11.84 -25.81 9.97
C THR A 70 -11.09 -25.55 11.28
N LEU A 71 -9.91 -24.94 11.21
CA LEU A 71 -9.08 -24.63 12.37
C LEU A 71 -9.73 -23.56 13.28
N GLU A 72 -10.34 -22.53 12.70
CA GLU A 72 -11.08 -21.48 13.40
C GLU A 72 -12.29 -22.07 14.16
N ALA A 73 -13.01 -23.02 13.55
CA ALA A 73 -14.11 -23.71 14.22
C ALA A 73 -13.65 -24.57 15.42
N GLN A 74 -12.45 -25.14 15.36
CA GLN A 74 -11.84 -25.90 16.46
C GLN A 74 -11.22 -24.99 17.52
N SER A 75 -10.82 -23.78 17.13
CA SER A 75 -10.03 -22.87 17.95
C SER A 75 -10.41 -21.42 17.66
N PRO A 76 -11.54 -20.92 18.21
CA PRO A 76 -12.01 -19.56 17.92
C PRO A 76 -10.95 -18.50 18.24
N GLY A 77 -10.82 -17.52 17.34
CA GLY A 77 -9.80 -16.46 17.38
C GLY A 77 -8.47 -16.81 16.72
N LEU A 78 -8.33 -18.02 16.16
CA LEU A 78 -7.07 -18.50 15.57
C LEU A 78 -6.57 -17.60 14.44
N ILE A 79 -7.43 -17.17 13.52
CA ILE A 79 -7.02 -16.31 12.40
C ILE A 79 -6.45 -14.99 12.92
N ASN A 80 -7.10 -14.38 13.92
CA ASN A 80 -6.65 -13.12 14.50
C ASN A 80 -5.30 -13.30 15.19
N ASP A 81 -5.19 -14.29 16.08
CA ASP A 81 -3.95 -14.55 16.82
C ASP A 81 -2.80 -14.87 15.85
N TYR A 82 -3.08 -15.57 14.75
CA TYR A 82 -2.08 -15.91 13.74
C TYR A 82 -1.62 -14.68 12.94
N VAL A 83 -2.56 -13.86 12.44
CA VAL A 83 -2.23 -12.62 11.74
C VAL A 83 -1.45 -11.67 12.63
N ASP A 84 -1.83 -11.55 13.90
CA ASP A 84 -1.13 -10.72 14.86
C ASP A 84 0.30 -11.25 15.12
N ALA A 85 0.50 -12.58 15.12
CA ALA A 85 1.82 -13.18 15.26
C ALA A 85 2.75 -12.90 14.06
N ILE A 86 2.23 -12.91 12.82
CA ILE A 86 3.04 -12.66 11.62
C ILE A 86 3.19 -11.17 11.28
N SER A 87 2.33 -10.30 11.82
CA SER A 87 2.28 -8.86 11.54
C SER A 87 3.66 -8.16 11.64
N PRO A 88 4.51 -8.41 12.66
CA PRO A 88 5.83 -7.77 12.73
C PRO A 88 6.73 -8.05 11.51
N VAL A 89 6.70 -9.27 10.98
CA VAL A 89 7.48 -9.65 9.79
C VAL A 89 6.90 -9.00 8.55
N LEU A 90 5.56 -8.96 8.45
CA LEU A 90 4.88 -8.24 7.39
C LEU A 90 5.29 -6.77 7.39
N MET A 91 5.20 -6.07 8.53
CA MET A 91 5.60 -4.65 8.68
C MET A 91 7.07 -4.38 8.31
N LYS A 92 7.97 -5.33 8.61
CA LYS A 92 9.39 -5.25 8.25
C LYS A 92 9.61 -5.41 6.74
N SER A 93 9.05 -6.45 6.14
CA SER A 93 9.07 -6.67 4.68
C SER A 93 8.45 -5.47 3.96
N MET A 94 7.36 -4.98 4.53
CA MET A 94 6.67 -3.81 4.11
C MET A 94 7.60 -2.58 4.04
N THR A 95 8.23 -2.22 5.15
CA THR A 95 9.12 -1.05 5.21
C THR A 95 10.22 -1.11 4.16
N ARG A 96 10.80 -2.29 3.92
CA ARG A 96 11.82 -2.51 2.89
C ARG A 96 11.25 -2.31 1.49
N SER A 97 10.15 -2.97 1.15
CA SER A 97 9.52 -2.87 -0.18
C SER A 97 9.17 -1.42 -0.52
N ASN A 98 8.69 -0.64 0.45
CA ASN A 98 8.42 0.79 0.26
C ASN A 98 9.66 1.62 -0.06
N ALA A 99 10.79 1.33 0.58
CA ALA A 99 12.04 2.02 0.29
C ALA A 99 12.49 1.77 -1.17
N GLU A 100 12.35 0.53 -1.65
CA GLU A 100 12.63 0.17 -3.04
C GLU A 100 11.64 0.80 -4.03
N MET A 101 10.35 0.78 -3.70
CA MET A 101 9.30 1.41 -4.49
C MET A 101 9.47 2.93 -4.57
N LYS A 102 9.87 3.59 -3.47
CA LYS A 102 10.20 5.03 -3.45
C LYS A 102 11.23 5.38 -4.50
N VAL A 103 12.33 4.64 -4.57
CA VAL A 103 13.39 4.87 -5.56
C VAL A 103 12.83 4.72 -6.98
N SER A 104 12.06 3.65 -7.22
CA SER A 104 11.47 3.37 -8.53
C SER A 104 10.46 4.45 -8.96
N MET A 105 9.63 4.93 -8.03
CA MET A 105 8.67 6.00 -8.27
C MET A 105 9.36 7.33 -8.54
N ILE A 106 10.37 7.73 -7.76
CA ILE A 106 11.12 8.96 -8.01
C ILE A 106 11.80 8.91 -9.38
N ALA A 107 12.37 7.76 -9.76
CA ALA A 107 12.94 7.57 -11.08
C ALA A 107 11.88 7.72 -12.20
N LEU A 108 10.69 7.14 -12.02
CA LEU A 108 9.56 7.31 -12.93
C LEU A 108 9.17 8.78 -13.05
N LEU A 109 8.95 9.48 -11.92
CA LEU A 109 8.59 10.89 -11.90
C LEU A 109 9.65 11.76 -12.60
N ARG A 110 10.93 11.47 -12.38
CA ARG A 110 12.04 12.16 -13.05
C ARG A 110 12.02 11.98 -14.56
N SER A 111 11.68 10.78 -15.04
CA SER A 111 11.60 10.51 -16.48
C SER A 111 10.39 11.17 -17.15
N GLU A 112 9.39 11.58 -16.38
CA GLU A 112 8.10 12.04 -16.91
C GLU A 112 7.86 13.54 -16.67
N PHE A 113 8.51 14.18 -15.72
CA PHE A 113 8.27 15.57 -15.39
C PHE A 113 9.54 16.41 -15.50
N THR A 114 9.38 17.67 -15.88
CA THR A 114 10.42 18.67 -15.63
C THR A 114 10.43 19.00 -14.13
N PRO A 115 11.54 19.56 -13.59
CA PRO A 115 11.59 20.05 -12.22
C PRO A 115 10.40 20.95 -11.84
N GLU A 116 10.05 21.90 -12.71
CA GLU A 116 8.94 22.84 -12.48
C GLU A 116 7.59 22.12 -12.45
N GLY A 117 7.39 21.16 -13.34
CA GLY A 117 6.18 20.35 -13.37
C GLY A 117 6.04 19.48 -12.11
N ALA A 118 7.14 18.92 -11.61
CA ALA A 118 7.11 18.16 -10.37
C ALA A 118 6.73 19.04 -9.17
N LEU A 119 7.30 20.25 -9.07
CA LEU A 119 6.95 21.22 -8.03
C LEU A 119 5.49 21.70 -8.14
N GLU A 120 4.96 21.86 -9.35
CA GLU A 120 3.55 22.18 -9.57
C GLU A 120 2.63 21.08 -9.04
N VAL A 121 2.93 19.81 -9.33
CA VAL A 121 2.15 18.68 -8.80
C VAL A 121 2.29 18.62 -7.28
N ALA A 122 3.50 18.82 -6.74
CA ALA A 122 3.73 18.87 -5.30
C ALA A 122 2.86 19.94 -4.62
N ALA A 123 2.84 21.15 -5.16
CA ALA A 123 2.01 22.25 -4.66
C ALA A 123 0.51 21.93 -4.73
N HIS A 124 0.06 21.24 -5.78
CA HIS A 124 -1.33 20.80 -5.88
C HIS A 124 -1.69 19.77 -4.80
N TYR A 125 -0.83 18.76 -4.60
CA TYR A 125 -1.10 17.72 -3.61
C TYR A 125 -1.13 18.25 -2.19
N ARG A 126 -0.39 19.33 -1.89
CA ARG A 126 -0.41 20.00 -0.58
C ARG A 126 -1.64 20.86 -0.29
N THR A 127 -2.56 21.05 -1.23
CA THR A 127 -3.77 21.82 -0.93
C THR A 127 -4.69 21.05 0.03
N ASP A 128 -5.41 21.76 0.89
CA ASP A 128 -6.31 21.16 1.88
C ASP A 128 -7.32 20.19 1.25
N ALA A 129 -7.93 20.56 0.12
CA ALA A 129 -8.87 19.70 -0.60
C ALA A 129 -8.22 18.39 -1.06
N MET A 130 -6.96 18.46 -1.50
CA MET A 130 -6.24 17.30 -2.01
C MET A 130 -5.70 16.42 -0.88
N GLN A 131 -5.25 17.01 0.23
CA GLN A 131 -4.92 16.28 1.46
C GLN A 131 -6.16 15.58 2.05
N ARG A 132 -7.33 16.24 2.05
CA ARG A 132 -8.61 15.60 2.41
C ARG A 132 -8.95 14.43 1.50
N LEU A 133 -8.76 14.58 0.19
CA LEU A 133 -8.98 13.49 -0.76
C LEU A 133 -8.06 12.31 -0.46
N MET A 134 -6.76 12.53 -0.33
CA MET A 134 -5.79 11.46 -0.04
C MET A 134 -6.08 10.75 1.28
N GLY A 135 -6.49 11.49 2.33
CA GLY A 135 -6.89 10.88 3.60
C GLY A 135 -8.20 10.08 3.49
N ASN A 136 -9.12 10.48 2.62
CA ASN A 136 -10.30 9.67 2.32
C ASN A 136 -9.94 8.43 1.49
N VAL A 137 -9.00 8.53 0.56
CA VAL A 137 -8.51 7.39 -0.23
C VAL A 137 -7.87 6.37 0.69
N SER A 138 -6.97 6.77 1.59
CA SER A 138 -6.31 5.86 2.53
C SER A 138 -7.32 5.13 3.42
N ARG A 139 -8.30 5.85 3.99
CA ARG A 139 -9.39 5.26 4.78
C ARG A 139 -10.26 4.25 4.03
N ASN A 140 -10.36 4.36 2.71
CA ASN A 140 -11.19 3.50 1.88
C ASN A 140 -10.39 2.45 1.10
N PHE A 141 -9.06 2.44 1.25
CA PHE A 141 -8.20 1.50 0.56
C PHE A 141 -8.32 0.12 1.20
N SER A 142 -8.70 -0.87 0.39
CA SER A 142 -8.71 -2.29 0.77
C SER A 142 -8.01 -3.10 -0.32
N PRO A 143 -6.94 -3.84 -0.02
CA PRO A 143 -6.17 -4.62 -1.00
C PRO A 143 -6.79 -6.00 -1.32
N ASP A 144 -8.12 -6.15 -1.23
CA ASP A 144 -8.80 -7.44 -1.38
C ASP A 144 -8.52 -8.11 -2.73
N ASN A 145 -8.47 -7.33 -3.82
CA ASN A 145 -8.21 -7.92 -5.15
C ASN A 145 -6.73 -8.27 -5.29
N THR A 146 -5.83 -7.44 -4.78
CA THR A 146 -4.38 -7.71 -4.80
C THR A 146 -4.07 -8.99 -3.99
N LEU A 147 -4.73 -9.19 -2.84
CA LEU A 147 -4.56 -10.36 -1.97
C LEU A 147 -5.36 -11.60 -2.41
N SER A 148 -6.25 -11.50 -3.39
CA SER A 148 -7.13 -12.61 -3.81
C SER A 148 -6.39 -13.87 -4.29
N GLY A 149 -5.12 -13.76 -4.67
CA GLY A 149 -4.29 -14.87 -5.16
C GLY A 149 -3.56 -15.68 -4.08
N ILE A 150 -3.69 -15.30 -2.81
CA ILE A 150 -2.94 -15.83 -1.66
C ILE A 150 -2.94 -17.36 -1.55
N GLU A 151 -4.04 -18.03 -1.89
CA GLU A 151 -4.14 -19.50 -1.82
C GLU A 151 -3.37 -20.20 -2.96
N THR A 152 -3.28 -19.52 -4.10
CA THR A 152 -2.85 -20.12 -5.37
C THR A 152 -1.41 -19.81 -5.73
N ASP A 153 -0.72 -18.99 -4.94
CA ASP A 153 0.63 -18.52 -5.25
C ASP A 153 0.69 -17.82 -6.63
N ALA A 154 -0.44 -17.26 -7.09
CA ALA A 154 -0.52 -16.59 -8.38
C ALA A 154 0.13 -15.20 -8.30
N PRO A 155 0.91 -14.78 -9.31
CA PRO A 155 1.43 -13.42 -9.39
C PRO A 155 0.31 -12.38 -9.35
N VAL A 156 0.55 -11.28 -8.64
CA VAL A 156 -0.32 -10.10 -8.63
C VAL A 156 -0.34 -9.49 -10.03
N THR A 157 -1.52 -9.15 -10.52
CA THR A 157 -1.72 -8.52 -11.83
C THR A 157 -1.97 -7.02 -11.70
N GLU A 158 -1.63 -6.26 -12.76
CA GLU A 158 -1.98 -4.83 -12.86
C GLU A 158 -3.48 -4.60 -12.70
N THR A 159 -4.32 -5.52 -13.19
CA THR A 159 -5.79 -5.42 -13.09
C THR A 159 -6.26 -5.44 -11.63
N GLN A 160 -5.68 -6.30 -10.79
CA GLN A 160 -6.02 -6.38 -9.37
C GLN A 160 -5.64 -5.09 -8.65
N ILE A 161 -4.41 -4.61 -8.85
CA ILE A 161 -3.92 -3.36 -8.25
C ILE A 161 -4.77 -2.17 -8.69
N ASN A 162 -5.03 -2.05 -9.99
CA ASN A 162 -5.83 -0.95 -10.54
C ASN A 162 -7.27 -0.98 -10.00
N ARG A 163 -7.84 -2.16 -9.77
CA ARG A 163 -9.18 -2.27 -9.18
C ARG A 163 -9.20 -1.74 -7.75
N ASP A 164 -8.25 -2.14 -6.90
CA ASP A 164 -8.19 -1.66 -5.51
C ASP A 164 -7.98 -0.14 -5.45
N ILE A 165 -7.08 0.40 -6.28
CA ILE A 165 -6.82 1.85 -6.39
C ILE A 165 -8.08 2.60 -6.84
N ASN A 166 -8.74 2.14 -7.90
CA ASN A 166 -9.92 2.83 -8.44
C ASN A 166 -11.11 2.81 -7.48
N LEU A 167 -11.31 1.71 -6.75
CA LEU A 167 -12.34 1.63 -5.72
C LEU A 167 -12.07 2.62 -4.58
N ALA A 168 -10.82 2.67 -4.09
CA ALA A 168 -10.41 3.60 -3.04
C ALA A 168 -10.53 5.06 -3.50
N ALA A 169 -10.05 5.39 -4.72
CA ALA A 169 -10.14 6.71 -5.32
C ALA A 169 -11.58 7.18 -5.50
N THR A 170 -12.44 6.31 -6.03
CA THR A 170 -13.87 6.63 -6.24
C THR A 170 -14.57 6.90 -4.92
N ARG A 171 -14.40 6.02 -3.92
CA ARG A 171 -14.99 6.22 -2.58
C ARG A 171 -14.44 7.47 -1.90
N GLY A 172 -13.13 7.71 -2.02
CA GLY A 172 -12.49 8.88 -1.46
C GLY A 172 -13.03 10.20 -2.03
N ALA A 173 -13.24 10.25 -3.34
CA ALA A 173 -13.82 11.40 -4.03
C ALA A 173 -15.30 11.62 -3.69
N LEU A 174 -16.08 10.55 -3.51
CA LEU A 174 -17.47 10.63 -3.07
C LEU A 174 -17.60 11.18 -1.64
N ALA A 175 -16.62 10.90 -0.77
CA ALA A 175 -16.57 11.40 0.60
C ALA A 175 -16.18 12.90 0.72
N LEU A 176 -15.77 13.56 -0.37
CA LEU A 176 -15.49 14.99 -0.37
C LEU A 176 -16.76 15.85 -0.34
N SER A 177 -16.59 17.12 0.05
CA SER A 177 -17.62 18.14 -0.19
C SER A 177 -17.73 18.48 -1.69
N ALA A 178 -18.86 19.05 -2.10
CA ALA A 178 -19.03 19.54 -3.47
C ALA A 178 -18.01 20.65 -3.81
N ALA A 179 -17.68 21.50 -2.85
CA ALA A 179 -16.69 22.56 -3.00
C ALA A 179 -15.28 22.01 -3.24
N ASP A 180 -14.85 21.01 -2.45
CA ASP A 180 -13.54 20.37 -2.62
C ASP A 180 -13.40 19.69 -3.98
N ARG A 181 -14.44 18.94 -4.41
CA ARG A 181 -14.44 18.31 -5.73
C ARG A 181 -14.33 19.34 -6.85
N ALA A 182 -15.09 20.44 -6.76
CA ALA A 182 -15.03 21.50 -7.75
C ALA A 182 -13.66 22.20 -7.79
N GLU A 183 -13.03 22.42 -6.62
CA GLU A 183 -11.68 22.99 -6.55
C GLU A 183 -10.64 22.09 -7.24
N ILE A 184 -10.63 20.80 -6.91
CA ILE A 184 -9.71 19.82 -7.50
C ILE A 184 -9.92 19.79 -9.01
N THR A 185 -11.17 19.61 -9.47
CA THR A 185 -11.51 19.53 -10.90
C THR A 185 -11.06 20.78 -11.65
N ARG A 186 -11.30 21.97 -11.08
CA ARG A 186 -10.88 23.25 -11.67
C ARG A 186 -9.36 23.36 -11.80
N LYS A 187 -8.59 22.96 -10.78
CA LYS A 187 -7.12 22.98 -10.82
C LYS A 187 -6.58 22.01 -11.87
N MET A 188 -7.13 20.80 -11.94
CA MET A 188 -6.74 19.80 -12.95
C MET A 188 -7.08 20.26 -14.37
N ALA A 189 -8.25 20.88 -14.58
CA ALA A 189 -8.63 21.45 -15.86
C ALA A 189 -7.76 22.65 -16.28
N ALA A 190 -7.22 23.41 -15.32
CA ALA A 190 -6.36 24.56 -15.60
C ALA A 190 -4.90 24.20 -15.90
N SER A 191 -4.41 23.04 -15.44
CA SER A 191 -2.99 22.64 -15.56
C SER A 191 -2.78 21.46 -16.51
N PRO A 192 -2.03 21.63 -17.61
CA PRO A 192 -1.58 20.52 -18.44
C PRO A 192 -0.70 19.51 -17.67
N THR A 193 0.12 19.99 -16.73
CA THR A 193 0.98 19.15 -15.88
C THR A 193 0.16 18.20 -15.02
N LEU A 194 -0.90 18.70 -14.37
CA LEU A 194 -1.77 17.88 -13.53
C LEU A 194 -2.53 16.82 -14.35
N ARG A 195 -3.00 17.17 -15.56
CA ARG A 195 -3.60 16.18 -16.47
C ARG A 195 -2.59 15.13 -16.94
N LYS A 196 -1.34 15.52 -17.18
CA LYS A 196 -0.26 14.56 -17.46
C LYS A 196 -0.10 13.58 -16.30
N PHE A 197 -0.16 14.07 -15.07
CA PHE A 197 -0.09 13.22 -13.89
C PHE A 197 -1.24 12.21 -13.80
N GLU A 198 -2.47 12.56 -14.15
CA GLU A 198 -3.57 11.57 -14.21
C GLU A 198 -3.27 10.42 -15.20
N MET A 199 -2.68 10.76 -16.35
CA MET A 199 -2.28 9.80 -17.38
C MET A 199 -1.10 8.90 -16.95
N MET A 200 -0.47 9.18 -15.81
CA MET A 200 0.62 8.34 -15.26
C MET A 200 0.11 7.07 -14.58
N THR A 201 -1.20 6.96 -14.32
CA THR A 201 -1.77 5.83 -13.56
C THR A 201 -1.31 4.45 -14.06
N PRO A 202 -1.32 4.13 -15.39
CA PRO A 202 -0.85 2.83 -15.86
C PRO A 202 0.64 2.55 -15.55
N LYS A 203 1.51 3.57 -15.63
CA LYS A 203 2.94 3.42 -15.33
C LYS A 203 3.20 3.25 -13.84
N ILE A 204 2.43 3.96 -12.99
CA ILE A 204 2.47 3.80 -11.53
C ILE A 204 2.01 2.39 -11.14
N VAL A 205 0.92 1.92 -11.75
CA VAL A 205 0.42 0.55 -11.54
C VAL A 205 1.47 -0.48 -11.96
N ALA A 206 2.13 -0.32 -13.11
CA ALA A 206 3.17 -1.24 -13.56
C ALA A 206 4.35 -1.34 -12.57
N VAL A 207 4.89 -0.19 -12.10
CA VAL A 207 5.94 -0.20 -11.07
C VAL A 207 5.45 -0.90 -9.81
N ARG A 208 4.21 -0.64 -9.38
CA ARG A 208 3.65 -1.29 -8.19
C ARG A 208 3.51 -2.80 -8.39
N THR A 209 2.99 -3.25 -9.53
CA THR A 209 2.88 -4.68 -9.86
C THR A 209 4.23 -5.37 -9.83
N GLU A 210 5.29 -4.73 -10.32
CA GLU A 210 6.65 -5.28 -10.22
C GLU A 210 7.08 -5.47 -8.76
N GLN A 211 6.84 -4.48 -7.89
CA GLN A 211 7.23 -4.55 -6.48
C GLN A 211 6.43 -5.59 -5.69
N GLU A 212 5.10 -5.68 -5.89
CA GLU A 212 4.23 -6.63 -5.20
C GLU A 212 4.56 -8.10 -5.60
N ASN A 213 5.20 -8.32 -6.75
CA ASN A 213 5.64 -9.65 -7.18
C ASN A 213 7.08 -9.99 -6.77
N LYS A 214 7.81 -9.08 -6.10
CA LYS A 214 9.14 -9.41 -5.59
C LYS A 214 9.01 -10.40 -4.43
N PRO A 215 9.82 -11.47 -4.39
CA PRO A 215 9.76 -12.42 -3.29
C PRO A 215 10.18 -11.78 -1.96
N LEU A 216 9.75 -12.39 -0.86
CA LEU A 216 10.32 -12.11 0.46
C LEU A 216 11.81 -12.39 0.47
N LEU A 217 12.55 -11.71 1.34
CA LEU A 217 13.92 -12.10 1.64
C LEU A 217 13.92 -13.47 2.31
N ALA A 218 14.96 -14.26 2.08
CA ALA A 218 15.12 -15.57 2.72
C ALA A 218 15.05 -15.50 4.26
N SER A 219 15.51 -14.39 4.86
CA SER A 219 15.39 -14.15 6.31
C SER A 219 13.96 -13.86 6.76
N GLU A 220 13.17 -13.15 5.95
CA GLU A 220 11.76 -12.85 6.25
C GLU A 220 10.92 -14.13 6.11
N GLU A 221 11.20 -14.92 5.06
CA GLU A 221 10.59 -16.23 4.84
C GLU A 221 10.87 -17.18 6.01
N ALA A 222 12.14 -17.36 6.40
CA ALA A 222 12.51 -18.21 7.53
C ALA A 222 11.87 -17.75 8.86
N GLU A 223 11.69 -16.44 9.05
CA GLU A 223 11.03 -15.85 10.23
C GLU A 223 9.54 -16.18 10.25
N LEU A 224 8.84 -16.09 9.11
CA LEU A 224 7.43 -16.50 8.98
C LEU A 224 7.25 -18.01 9.20
N GLU A 225 8.11 -18.84 8.62
CA GLU A 225 8.04 -20.30 8.80
C GLU A 225 8.20 -20.69 10.27
N LYS A 226 9.15 -20.05 10.96
CA LYS A 226 9.35 -20.23 12.41
C LYS A 226 8.14 -19.78 13.23
N ILE A 227 7.59 -18.60 12.94
CA ILE A 227 6.39 -18.09 13.64
C ILE A 227 5.22 -19.04 13.46
N ALA A 228 5.01 -19.56 12.25
CA ALA A 228 3.95 -20.50 11.97
C ALA A 228 4.12 -21.81 12.76
N GLU A 229 5.33 -22.39 12.75
CA GLU A 229 5.63 -23.60 13.53
C GLU A 229 5.38 -23.38 15.03
N GLU A 230 5.97 -22.34 15.61
CA GLU A 230 5.83 -22.02 17.03
C GLU A 230 4.37 -21.73 17.41
N PHE A 231 3.63 -21.04 16.55
CA PHE A 231 2.22 -20.72 16.74
C PHE A 231 1.37 -21.99 16.83
N PHE A 232 1.46 -22.88 15.84
CA PHE A 232 0.65 -24.10 15.81
C PHE A 232 1.05 -25.10 16.89
N VAL A 233 2.36 -25.24 17.20
CA VAL A 233 2.83 -26.07 18.33
C VAL A 233 2.26 -25.55 19.65
N LYS A 234 2.35 -24.24 19.91
CA LYS A 234 1.81 -23.65 21.15
C LYS A 234 0.30 -23.79 21.24
N ARG A 235 -0.43 -23.66 20.13
CA ARG A 235 -1.89 -23.65 20.10
C ARG A 235 -2.51 -25.04 20.21
N PHE A 236 -1.86 -26.07 19.65
CA PHE A 236 -2.45 -27.42 19.52
C PHE A 236 -1.60 -28.55 20.12
N GLY A 237 -0.31 -28.34 20.40
CA GLY A 237 0.64 -29.37 20.83
C GLY A 237 0.63 -29.71 22.32
N GLY A 238 -0.55 -29.66 22.96
CA GLY A 238 -0.73 -30.07 24.36
C GLY A 238 -0.28 -31.50 24.64
#